data_AF-A0A9P7D1B5-F1
#
_entry.id   AF-A0A9P7D1B5-F1
#
_cell.length_a   1.000
_cell.length_b   1.000
_cell.length_c   1.000
_cell.angle_alpha   90.00
_cell.angle_beta   90.00
_cell.angle_gamma   90.00
#
_symmetry.space_group_name_H-M   'P 1'
#
loop_
_entity.id
_entity.type
_entity.pdbx_description
1 polymer ?
#
loop_
_entity_poly.entity_id
_entity_poly.type
_entity_poly.pdbx_seq_one_letter_code
_entity_poly.pdbx_strand_id
1 'polypeptide(L)'
;MAKAWPYLEELYISRYSCSRHQVTPYAFVSLLRHCPRLVSVAVTIDWSTIDVHTIPPDVPYQGFSQKALSNLFTGGSKIKNPTSIAAFISAIAPNVRSIEGPEGPEGSRRWEIVQDLLETLPMVREQGRRMILNW
;
A
#
# COMPACT_ATOMS: atom_id res chain seq x y z
N MET A 1 -19.27 -3.59 -1.64
CA MET A 1 -19.53 -2.22 -1.14
C MET A 1 -18.72 -1.16 -1.87
N ALA A 2 -17.40 -1.28 -2.03
CA ALA A 2 -16.58 -0.27 -2.72
C ALA A 2 -17.08 0.19 -4.11
N LYS A 3 -17.73 -0.71 -4.89
CA LYS A 3 -18.36 -0.39 -6.18
C LYS A 3 -19.43 0.72 -6.12
N ALA A 4 -20.02 0.98 -4.95
CA ALA A 4 -21.01 2.03 -4.76
C ALA A 4 -20.37 3.43 -4.61
N TRP A 5 -19.05 3.52 -4.42
CA TRP A 5 -18.34 4.77 -4.17
C TRP A 5 -17.17 5.00 -5.16
N PRO A 6 -17.45 5.08 -6.48
CA PRO A 6 -16.40 5.27 -7.48
C PRO A 6 -15.69 6.65 -7.37
N TYR A 7 -16.33 7.63 -6.75
CA TYR A 7 -15.80 8.98 -6.54
C TYR A 7 -15.21 9.21 -5.14
N LEU A 8 -15.01 8.14 -4.36
CA LEU A 8 -14.43 8.28 -3.02
C LEU A 8 -12.97 8.73 -3.11
N GLU A 9 -12.65 9.85 -2.45
CA GLU A 9 -11.31 10.43 -2.40
C GLU A 9 -10.60 10.16 -1.08
N GLU A 10 -11.35 10.06 0.02
CA GLU A 10 -10.82 9.82 1.35
C GLU A 10 -11.62 8.74 2.08
N LEU A 11 -10.95 7.79 2.72
CA LEU A 11 -11.58 6.78 3.56
C LEU A 11 -10.83 6.62 4.89
N TYR A 12 -11.47 7.02 5.99
CA TYR A 12 -10.92 6.89 7.33
C TYR A 12 -11.81 6.02 8.20
N ILE A 13 -11.38 4.79 8.45
CA ILE A 13 -12.10 3.84 9.33
C ILE A 13 -11.40 3.74 10.70
N SER A 14 -10.07 3.77 10.71
CA SER A 14 -9.28 3.51 11.93
C SER A 14 -8.11 4.48 12.10
N ARG A 15 -8.28 5.75 11.71
CA ARG A 15 -7.21 6.76 11.76
C ARG A 15 -6.71 7.03 13.19
N TYR A 16 -7.61 7.03 14.16
CA TYR A 16 -7.31 7.40 15.55
C TYR A 16 -7.57 6.26 16.54
N SER A 17 -7.84 5.04 16.06
CA SER A 17 -8.10 3.90 16.92
C SER A 17 -7.49 2.63 16.35
N CYS A 18 -6.87 1.84 17.23
CA CYS A 18 -6.52 0.46 16.92
C CYS A 18 -7.82 -0.35 16.79
N SER A 19 -8.28 -0.54 15.56
CA SER A 19 -9.39 -1.44 15.31
C SER A 19 -8.95 -2.88 15.63
N ARG A 20 -9.81 -3.64 16.32
CA ARG A 20 -9.61 -5.09 16.51
C ARG A 20 -9.82 -5.88 15.21
N HIS A 21 -10.46 -5.25 14.22
CA HIS A 21 -10.80 -5.86 12.95
C HIS A 21 -9.88 -5.35 11.86
N GLN A 22 -8.93 -6.20 11.48
CA GLN A 22 -7.98 -5.90 10.41
C GLN A 22 -8.56 -6.37 9.08
N VAL A 23 -8.39 -5.55 8.05
CA VAL A 23 -8.74 -5.97 6.68
C VAL A 23 -7.58 -6.75 6.08
N THR A 24 -7.90 -7.71 5.21
CA THR A 24 -6.86 -8.43 4.48
C THR A 24 -6.25 -7.53 3.39
N PRO A 25 -4.99 -7.77 2.98
CA PRO A 25 -4.40 -7.05 1.85
C PRO A 25 -5.21 -7.19 0.56
N TYR A 26 -5.87 -8.34 0.36
CA TYR A 26 -6.78 -8.58 -0.76
C TYR A 26 -8.03 -7.69 -0.73
N ALA A 27 -8.62 -7.50 0.45
CA ALA A 27 -9.73 -6.57 0.62
C ALA A 27 -9.30 -5.13 0.33
N PHE A 28 -8.09 -4.76 0.74
CA PHE A 28 -7.50 -3.46 0.41
C PHE A 28 -7.31 -3.27 -1.10
N VAL A 29 -6.76 -4.26 -1.82
CA VAL A 29 -6.67 -4.22 -3.29
C VAL A 29 -8.05 -4.09 -3.95
N SER A 30 -9.05 -4.82 -3.45
CA SER A 30 -10.43 -4.73 -3.95
C SER A 30 -11.02 -3.32 -3.77
N LEU A 31 -10.74 -2.66 -2.64
CA LEU A 31 -11.12 -1.27 -2.40
C LEU A 31 -10.46 -0.34 -3.44
N LEU A 32 -9.14 -0.42 -3.59
CA LEU A 32 -8.41 0.43 -4.53
C LEU A 32 -8.91 0.25 -5.96
N ARG A 33 -9.30 -0.98 -6.33
CA ARG A 33 -9.81 -1.32 -7.67
C ARG A 33 -11.16 -0.68 -7.97
N HIS A 34 -11.99 -0.46 -6.97
CA HIS A 34 -13.33 0.08 -7.14
C HIS A 34 -13.45 1.57 -6.82
N CYS A 35 -12.43 2.15 -6.17
CA CYS A 35 -12.37 3.57 -5.83
C CYS A 35 -11.17 4.21 -6.55
N PRO A 36 -11.26 4.48 -7.87
CA PRO A 36 -10.15 4.98 -8.69
C PRO A 36 -9.63 6.37 -8.27
N ARG A 37 -10.44 7.17 -7.56
CA ARG A 37 -10.09 8.52 -7.10
C ARG A 37 -9.55 8.58 -5.67
N LEU A 38 -9.36 7.44 -5.01
CA LEU A 38 -8.99 7.39 -3.61
C LEU A 38 -7.55 7.91 -3.41
N VAL A 39 -7.41 9.06 -2.75
CA VAL A 39 -6.15 9.77 -2.49
C VAL A 39 -5.58 9.43 -1.12
N SER A 40 -6.46 9.27 -0.12
CA SER A 40 -6.05 9.01 1.27
C SER A 40 -6.87 7.90 1.92
N VAL A 41 -6.20 6.97 2.60
CA VAL A 41 -6.84 5.86 3.31
C VAL A 41 -6.24 5.67 4.70
N ALA A 42 -7.11 5.53 5.71
CA ALA A 42 -6.75 5.02 7.03
C ALA A 42 -7.57 3.79 7.40
N VAL A 43 -6.97 2.62 7.21
CA VAL A 43 -7.55 1.32 7.56
C VAL A 43 -6.47 0.44 8.16
N THR A 44 -6.82 -0.34 9.18
CA THR A 44 -5.88 -1.29 9.79
C THR A 44 -5.80 -2.53 8.91
N ILE A 45 -4.63 -2.79 8.32
CA ILE A 45 -4.42 -3.92 7.39
C ILE A 45 -3.58 -4.99 8.07
N ASP A 46 -4.03 -6.24 8.00
CA ASP A 46 -3.23 -7.39 8.45
C ASP A 46 -2.12 -7.68 7.42
N TRP A 47 -0.94 -7.14 7.67
CA TRP A 47 0.24 -7.35 6.84
C TRP A 47 0.96 -8.67 7.12
N SER A 48 0.51 -9.46 8.10
CA SER A 48 1.20 -10.70 8.50
C SER A 48 1.19 -11.77 7.40
N THR A 49 0.25 -11.66 6.45
CA THR A 49 0.10 -12.57 5.31
C THR A 49 0.89 -12.15 4.08
N ILE A 50 1.58 -11.01 4.10
CA ILE A 50 2.41 -10.55 2.98
C ILE A 50 3.82 -11.11 3.14
N ASP A 51 4.19 -11.99 2.21
CA ASP A 51 5.56 -12.46 1.99
C ASP A 51 5.98 -12.15 0.55
N VAL A 52 7.25 -11.77 0.33
CA VAL A 52 7.83 -11.45 -1.00
C VAL A 52 7.55 -12.57 -2.00
N HIS A 53 7.53 -13.82 -1.53
CA HIS A 53 7.29 -15.00 -2.37
C HIS A 53 5.81 -15.25 -2.70
N THR A 54 4.91 -14.47 -2.12
CA THR A 54 3.45 -14.67 -2.20
C THR A 54 2.70 -13.51 -2.84
N ILE A 55 3.39 -12.46 -3.32
CA ILE A 55 2.74 -11.42 -4.13
C ILE A 55 2.13 -12.15 -5.34
N PRO A 56 0.79 -12.26 -5.43
CA PRO A 56 0.20 -13.04 -6.49
C PRO A 56 0.64 -12.44 -7.83
N PRO A 57 0.95 -13.25 -8.84
CA PRO A 57 1.25 -12.74 -10.17
C PRO A 57 0.13 -11.81 -10.66
N ASP A 58 -1.10 -12.00 -10.20
CA ASP A 58 -2.23 -11.14 -10.52
C ASP A 58 -2.12 -9.68 -10.04
N VAL A 59 -1.30 -9.39 -9.03
CA VAL A 59 -1.33 -8.13 -8.27
C VAL A 59 -0.33 -7.07 -8.75
N PRO A 60 0.52 -7.36 -9.75
CA PRO A 60 0.91 -6.32 -10.71
C PRO A 60 0.50 -6.63 -12.16
N TYR A 61 0.27 -7.90 -12.54
CA TYR A 61 0.14 -8.28 -13.95
C TYR A 61 -1.31 -8.26 -14.49
N GLN A 62 -2.34 -8.05 -13.66
CA GLN A 62 -3.72 -7.83 -14.16
C GLN A 62 -3.98 -6.41 -14.70
N GLY A 63 -2.94 -5.58 -14.89
CA GLY A 63 -3.08 -4.21 -15.39
C GLY A 63 -3.71 -3.24 -14.39
N PHE A 64 -3.82 -3.62 -13.12
CA PHE A 64 -4.36 -2.78 -12.07
C PHE A 64 -3.23 -2.04 -11.33
N SER A 65 -3.23 -0.71 -11.44
CA SER A 65 -2.33 0.16 -10.68
C SER A 65 -3.10 1.41 -10.26
N GLN A 66 -3.26 1.60 -8.95
CA GLN A 66 -3.94 2.76 -8.38
C GLN A 66 -2.96 3.93 -8.24
N LYS A 67 -3.09 4.91 -9.14
CA LYS A 67 -2.19 6.07 -9.19
C LYS A 67 -2.67 7.25 -8.33
N ALA A 68 -3.94 7.28 -7.91
CA ALA A 68 -4.47 8.39 -7.11
C ALA A 68 -3.99 8.35 -5.66
N LEU A 69 -3.76 7.16 -5.11
CA LEU A 69 -3.42 6.99 -3.70
C LEU A 69 -2.02 7.51 -3.41
N SER A 70 -1.93 8.47 -2.49
CA SER A 70 -0.68 9.09 -2.06
C SER A 70 -0.39 8.89 -0.58
N ASN A 71 -1.44 8.77 0.25
CA ASN A 71 -1.36 8.71 1.70
C ASN A 71 -2.01 7.43 2.23
N LEU A 72 -1.26 6.64 2.99
CA LEU A 72 -1.73 5.40 3.61
C LEU A 72 -1.40 5.36 5.10
N PHE A 73 -2.44 5.34 5.93
CA PHE A 73 -2.31 5.11 7.37
C PHE A 73 -2.64 3.65 7.68
N THR A 74 -1.66 2.93 8.23
CA THR A 74 -1.71 1.45 8.30
C THR A 74 -2.28 0.90 9.60
N GLY A 75 -2.63 1.80 10.53
CA GLY A 75 -3.05 1.45 11.89
C GLY A 75 -1.97 0.69 12.64
N GLY A 76 -2.19 0.31 13.89
CA GLY A 76 -1.17 -0.31 14.75
C GLY A 76 -0.66 -1.71 14.36
N SER A 77 -0.71 -2.04 13.08
CA SER A 77 -0.36 -3.32 12.49
C SER A 77 1.15 -3.56 12.59
N LYS A 78 1.53 -4.65 13.26
CA LYS A 78 2.93 -5.10 13.31
C LYS A 78 3.31 -5.74 12.00
N ILE A 79 4.42 -5.30 11.41
CA ILE A 79 4.93 -5.83 10.16
C ILE A 79 6.16 -6.69 10.39
N LYS A 80 6.27 -7.84 9.71
CA LYS A 80 7.43 -8.75 9.84
C LYS A 80 8.51 -8.45 8.80
N ASN A 81 8.10 -8.20 7.55
CA ASN A 81 9.00 -7.99 6.42
C ASN A 81 8.69 -6.65 5.73
N PRO A 82 9.37 -5.56 6.13
CA PRO A 82 9.18 -4.23 5.55
C PRO A 82 9.36 -4.21 4.03
N THR A 83 10.36 -4.91 3.51
CA THR A 83 10.67 -4.94 2.08
C THR A 83 9.54 -5.56 1.26
N SER A 84 8.96 -6.66 1.74
CA SER A 84 7.82 -7.31 1.06
C SER A 84 6.61 -6.39 0.98
N ILE A 85 6.35 -5.68 2.07
CA ILE A 85 5.21 -4.76 2.17
C ILE A 85 5.44 -3.55 1.28
N ALA A 86 6.63 -2.96 1.30
CA ALA A 86 6.97 -1.86 0.41
C ALA A 86 6.82 -2.28 -1.06
N ALA A 87 7.36 -3.43 -1.47
CA ALA A 87 7.22 -3.96 -2.82
C ALA A 87 5.75 -4.17 -3.21
N PHE A 88 4.95 -4.76 -2.32
CA PHE A 88 3.51 -4.97 -2.52
C PHE A 88 2.77 -3.65 -2.72
N ILE A 89 2.94 -2.68 -1.81
CA ILE A 89 2.32 -1.36 -1.90
C ILE A 89 2.74 -0.66 -3.19
N SER A 90 4.03 -0.68 -3.51
CA SER A 90 4.58 -0.03 -4.70
C SER A 90 4.07 -0.65 -6.01
N ALA A 91 3.69 -1.93 -6.01
CA ALA A 91 3.07 -2.58 -7.16
C ALA A 91 1.62 -2.10 -7.37
N ILE A 92 0.81 -2.07 -6.31
CA ILE A 92 -0.63 -1.77 -6.42
C ILE A 92 -0.94 -0.28 -6.38
N ALA A 93 -0.09 0.52 -5.73
CA ALA A 93 -0.28 1.93 -5.48
C ALA A 93 1.07 2.68 -5.57
N PRO A 94 1.65 2.80 -6.78
CA PRO A 94 3.03 3.27 -6.98
C PRO A 94 3.28 4.73 -6.59
N ASN A 95 2.22 5.51 -6.33
CA ASN A 95 2.29 6.92 -5.96
C ASN A 95 2.14 7.16 -4.45
N VAL A 96 2.02 6.10 -3.64
CA VAL A 96 2.06 6.22 -2.18
C VAL A 96 3.44 6.72 -1.77
N ARG A 97 3.46 7.89 -1.14
CA ARG A 97 4.68 8.57 -0.68
C ARG A 97 4.68 8.85 0.80
N SER A 98 3.53 8.71 1.47
CA SER A 98 3.43 8.93 2.90
C SER A 98 2.75 7.73 3.52
N ILE A 99 3.47 7.09 4.43
CA ILE A 99 2.93 6.09 5.34
C ILE A 99 3.06 6.54 6.77
N GLU A 100 1.95 6.52 7.47
CA GLU A 100 1.89 6.72 8.91
C GLU A 100 1.69 5.36 9.58
N GLY A 101 2.69 4.94 10.35
CA GLY A 101 2.66 3.71 11.17
C GLY A 101 2.14 3.96 12.60
N PRO A 102 2.03 2.91 13.43
CA PRO A 102 1.71 3.05 14.85
C PRO A 102 2.67 4.00 15.57
N GLU A 103 2.13 4.82 16.46
CA GLU A 103 2.92 5.56 17.43
C GLU A 103 3.66 4.59 18.37
N GLY A 104 4.99 4.70 18.44
CA GLY A 104 5.84 3.91 19.35
C GLY A 104 7.17 3.43 18.73
N PRO A 105 8.22 3.22 19.55
CA PRO A 105 9.61 3.11 19.08
C PRO A 105 9.91 1.87 18.22
N GLU A 106 9.29 0.72 18.48
CA GLU A 106 9.50 -0.51 17.69
C GLU A 106 8.65 -0.56 16.42
N GLY A 107 7.45 0.01 16.46
CA GLY A 107 6.58 0.15 15.29
C GLY A 107 7.19 1.11 14.27
N SER A 108 7.76 2.21 14.75
CA SER A 108 8.34 3.28 13.92
C SER A 108 9.45 2.76 12.99
N ARG A 109 10.45 2.04 13.51
CA ARG A 109 11.63 1.63 12.71
C ARG A 109 11.31 0.78 11.48
N ARG A 110 10.36 -0.16 11.61
CA ARG A 110 10.00 -1.02 10.47
C ARG A 110 9.22 -0.25 9.42
N TRP A 111 8.34 0.65 9.84
CA TRP A 111 7.57 1.50 8.93
C TRP A 111 8.42 2.60 8.30
N GLU A 112 9.47 3.09 8.97
CA GLU A 112 10.52 3.93 8.39
C GLU A 112 11.20 3.24 7.21
N ILE A 113 11.58 1.96 7.34
CA ILE A 113 12.14 1.19 6.22
C ILE A 113 11.15 1.11 5.04
N VAL A 114 9.85 0.93 5.32
CA VAL A 114 8.82 0.92 4.27
C VAL A 114 8.77 2.29 3.58
N GLN A 115 8.77 3.36 4.35
CA GLN A 115 8.76 4.74 3.85
C GLN A 115 9.96 5.01 2.93
N ASP A 116 11.19 4.71 3.38
CA ASP A 116 12.42 4.87 2.60
C ASP A 116 12.38 4.08 1.28
N LEU A 117 11.84 2.84 1.32
CA LEU A 117 11.70 2.01 0.13
C LEU A 117 10.65 2.58 -0.83
N LEU A 118 9.55 3.14 -0.33
CA LEU A 118 8.53 3.75 -1.20
C LEU A 118 9.01 5.03 -1.89
N GLU A 119 9.99 5.72 -1.32
CA GLU A 119 10.65 6.85 -1.96
C GLU A 119 11.61 6.41 -3.08
N THR A 120 12.28 5.27 -2.91
CA THR A 120 13.33 4.79 -3.84
C THR A 120 12.81 3.89 -4.96
N LEU A 121 11.85 2.99 -4.68
CA LEU A 121 11.29 2.04 -5.64
C LEU A 121 10.69 2.67 -6.92
N PRO A 122 10.01 3.83 -6.88
CA PRO A 122 9.56 4.53 -8.09
C PRO A 122 10.70 4.89 -9.04
N MET A 123 11.85 5.31 -8.51
CA MET A 123 13.03 5.65 -9.31
C MET A 123 13.59 4.42 -10.03
N VAL A 124 13.72 3.31 -9.31
CA VAL A 124 14.20 2.02 -9.86
C VAL A 124 13.28 1.54 -10.99
N ARG A 125 11.96 1.64 -10.82
CA ARG A 125 10.98 1.27 -11.86
C ARG A 125 11.10 2.13 -13.11
N GLU A 126 11.23 3.44 -12.97
CA GLU A 126 11.36 4.34 -14.12
C GLU A 126 12.67 4.09 -14.86
N GLN A 127 13.76 3.81 -14.14
CA GLN A 127 15.03 3.43 -14.76
C GLN A 127 14.91 2.12 -15.54
N GLY A 128 14.27 1.09 -14.97
CA GLY A 128 13.99 -0.17 -15.67
C GLY A 128 13.13 0.02 -16.93
N ARG A 129 12.09 0.87 -16.86
CA ARG A 129 11.23 1.18 -18.02
C ARG A 129 11.99 1.88 -19.15
N ARG A 130 12.87 2.83 -18.81
CA ARG A 130 13.74 3.52 -19.79
C ARG A 130 14.71 2.56 -20.46
N MET A 131 15.27 1.61 -19.72
CA MET A 131 16.13 0.59 -20.31
C MET A 131 15.38 -0.23 -21.34
N ILE A 132 14.18 -0.74 -21.04
CA ILE A 132 13.38 -1.58 -21.96
C ILE A 132 13.00 -0.85 -23.26
N LEU A 133 12.74 0.45 -23.21
CA LEU A 133 12.31 1.25 -24.37
C LEU A 133 13.46 1.69 -25.28
N ASN A 134 14.71 1.50 -24.86
CA ASN A 134 15.90 1.88 -25.62
C ASN A 134 16.53 0.68 -26.37
N TRP A 135 15.81 -0.44 -26.48
CA TRP A 135 16.13 -1.61 -27.32
C TRP A 135 15.05 -1.80 -28.38
#